data_AF-A0A962XYL2-F1
#
_entry.id   AF-A0A962XYL2-F1
#
_cell.length_a   1.000
_cell.length_b   1.000
_cell.length_c   1.000
_cell.angle_alpha   90.00
_cell.angle_beta   90.00
_cell.angle_gamma   90.00
#
_symmetry.space_group_name_H-M   'P 1'
#
loop_
_entity.id
_entity.type
_entity.pdbx_description
1 polymer ?
#
loop_
_entity_poly.entity_id
_entity_poly.type
_entity_poly.pdbx_seq_one_letter_code
_entity_poly.pdbx_strand_id
1 'polypeptide(L)'
;MSEWQVSLIFQDSKSNKFWRARCIGNNLEVNFGRIGTQGQSQSKRYDSLEDARQELQKQAQQKYKKGYVDGDGGPSETAVSPPSPESTSTTPAASQCTLVLTLGERRLELRLSVEGNALHTHGVEHYPDASAAEAAFAQVRAALEAEGYRPQ
;
A
#
# COMPACT_ATOMS: atom_id res chain seq x y z
N MET A 1 -10.98 17.61 -3.73
CA MET A 1 -10.55 16.54 -2.81
C MET A 1 -10.62 15.26 -3.61
N SER A 2 -9.49 14.67 -4.00
CA SER A 2 -9.51 13.51 -4.90
C SER A 2 -10.10 12.30 -4.19
N GLU A 3 -11.33 11.95 -4.56
CA GLU A 3 -12.07 10.81 -4.03
C GLU A 3 -11.31 9.49 -4.28
N TRP A 4 -11.38 8.58 -3.31
CA TRP A 4 -10.87 7.22 -3.46
C TRP A 4 -11.88 6.43 -4.30
N GLN A 5 -11.42 5.74 -5.35
CA GLN A 5 -12.35 5.03 -6.24
C GLN A 5 -12.97 3.80 -5.56
N VAL A 6 -12.21 3.14 -4.69
CA VAL A 6 -12.68 2.02 -3.90
C VAL A 6 -12.27 2.25 -2.46
N SER A 7 -13.22 2.09 -1.54
CA SER A 7 -13.02 2.21 -0.10
C SER A 7 -13.63 1.00 0.58
N LEU A 8 -12.81 0.28 1.34
CA LEU A 8 -13.14 -0.99 1.95
C LEU A 8 -12.78 -0.98 3.43
N ILE A 9 -13.66 -1.51 4.27
CA ILE A 9 -13.47 -1.60 5.72
C ILE A 9 -13.54 -3.06 6.14
N PHE A 10 -12.64 -3.48 7.02
CA PHE A 10 -12.64 -4.80 7.62
C PHE A 10 -12.77 -4.66 9.13
N GLN A 11 -13.86 -5.18 9.68
CA GLN A 11 -14.14 -5.14 11.11
C GLN A 11 -14.24 -6.55 11.67
N ASP A 12 -13.40 -6.82 12.66
CA ASP A 12 -13.41 -8.02 13.49
C ASP A 12 -13.41 -7.60 14.97
N SER A 13 -13.77 -8.54 15.84
CA SER A 13 -13.82 -8.41 17.31
C SER A 13 -12.58 -7.74 17.94
N LYS A 14 -11.40 -7.84 17.32
CA LYS A 14 -10.17 -7.17 17.79
C LYS A 14 -9.51 -6.23 16.78
N SER A 15 -9.97 -6.19 15.53
CA SER A 15 -9.28 -5.49 14.44
C SER A 15 -10.23 -4.68 13.58
N ASN A 16 -9.94 -3.39 13.47
CA ASN A 16 -10.69 -2.44 12.66
C ASN A 16 -9.73 -1.89 11.60
N LYS A 17 -9.86 -2.28 10.34
CA LYS A 17 -8.91 -1.98 9.26
C LYS A 17 -9.61 -1.32 8.09
N PHE A 18 -8.88 -0.49 7.35
CA PHE A 18 -9.34 0.11 6.11
C PHE A 18 -8.39 -0.24 4.98
N TRP A 19 -8.93 -0.30 3.76
CA TRP A 19 -8.19 -0.45 2.52
C TRP A 19 -8.89 0.41 1.48
N ARG A 20 -8.17 1.27 0.78
CA ARG A 20 -8.73 2.13 -0.25
C ARG A 20 -7.76 2.21 -1.41
N ALA A 21 -8.28 2.36 -2.63
CA ALA A 21 -7.47 2.42 -3.82
C ALA A 21 -8.02 3.43 -4.82
N ARG A 22 -7.13 4.03 -5.60
CA ARG A 22 -7.45 4.94 -6.70
C ARG A 22 -6.42 4.80 -7.82
N CYS A 23 -6.88 4.90 -9.06
CA CYS A 23 -6.00 5.10 -10.21
C CYS A 23 -5.87 6.59 -10.52
N ILE A 24 -4.63 7.06 -10.67
CA ILE A 24 -4.26 8.38 -11.15
C ILE A 24 -3.53 8.18 -12.48
N GLY A 25 -4.23 8.32 -13.60
CA GLY A 25 -3.67 7.98 -14.91
C GLY A 25 -3.32 6.48 -15.00
N ASN A 26 -2.06 6.17 -15.24
CA ASN A 26 -1.51 4.81 -15.24
C ASN A 26 -0.86 4.40 -13.91
N ASN A 27 -1.06 5.18 -12.84
CA ASN A 27 -0.54 4.88 -11.51
C ASN A 27 -1.67 4.43 -10.58
N LEU A 28 -1.56 3.22 -10.04
CA LEU A 28 -2.46 2.69 -9.02
C LEU A 28 -1.92 3.05 -7.64
N GLU A 29 -2.70 3.78 -6.87
CA GLU A 29 -2.39 4.17 -5.50
C GLU A 29 -3.32 3.44 -4.53
N VAL A 30 -2.75 2.68 -3.61
CA VAL A 30 -3.43 1.83 -2.65
C VAL A 30 -3.02 2.28 -1.25
N ASN A 31 -3.97 2.54 -0.37
CA ASN A 31 -3.72 2.94 1.01
C ASN A 31 -4.48 2.03 1.97
N PHE A 32 -3.79 1.43 2.93
CA PHE A 32 -4.37 0.43 3.81
C PHE A 32 -3.81 0.51 5.22
N GLY A 33 -4.62 0.25 6.23
CA GLY A 33 -4.21 0.46 7.61
C GLY A 33 -5.22 -0.01 8.63
N ARG A 34 -4.94 0.30 9.90
CA ARG A 34 -5.91 0.16 10.98
C ARG A 34 -6.72 1.45 11.05
N ILE A 35 -8.04 1.37 11.20
CA ILE A 35 -8.88 2.55 11.43
C ILE A 35 -8.40 3.24 12.71
N GLY A 36 -8.10 4.54 12.60
CA GLY A 36 -7.45 5.33 13.66
C GLY A 36 -5.93 5.48 13.50
N THR A 37 -5.31 4.87 12.49
CA THR A 37 -3.90 5.15 12.12
C THR A 37 -3.82 5.72 10.70
N GLN A 38 -2.68 6.33 10.34
CA GLN A 38 -2.47 6.86 8.99
C GLN A 38 -2.42 5.76 7.90
N GLY A 39 -2.15 4.51 8.30
CA GLY A 39 -1.97 3.39 7.37
C GLY A 39 -0.66 3.45 6.57
N GLN A 40 -0.56 2.59 5.58
CA GLN A 40 0.53 2.49 4.62
C GLN A 40 -0.02 2.75 3.22
N SER A 41 0.70 3.54 2.42
CA SER A 41 0.37 3.78 1.01
C SER A 41 1.37 3.07 0.12
N GLN A 42 0.88 2.51 -0.98
CA GLN A 42 1.66 1.88 -2.03
C GLN A 42 1.18 2.44 -3.37
N SER A 43 2.11 2.99 -4.14
CA SER A 43 1.86 3.43 -5.52
C SER A 43 2.59 2.52 -6.48
N LYS A 44 1.89 2.04 -7.51
CA LYS A 44 2.46 1.18 -8.54
C LYS A 44 2.04 1.68 -9.91
N ARG A 45 3.03 1.89 -10.78
CA ARG A 45 2.83 2.33 -12.15
C ARG A 45 2.62 1.13 -13.06
N TYR A 46 1.67 1.27 -13.96
CA TYR A 46 1.31 0.29 -14.98
C TYR A 46 1.53 0.87 -16.37
N ASP A 47 1.60 -0.01 -17.36
CA ASP A 47 1.84 0.36 -18.76
C ASP A 47 0.69 1.20 -19.33
N SER A 48 -0.54 0.90 -18.90
CA SER A 48 -1.75 1.56 -19.38
C SER A 48 -2.75 1.85 -18.25
N LEU A 49 -3.60 2.86 -18.46
CA LEU A 49 -4.66 3.21 -17.52
C LEU A 49 -5.67 2.07 -17.32
N GLU A 50 -5.96 1.32 -18.37
CA GLU A 50 -6.84 0.15 -18.32
C GLU A 50 -6.26 -0.95 -17.43
N ASP A 51 -4.96 -1.21 -17.52
CA ASP A 51 -4.27 -2.22 -16.71
C ASP A 51 -4.28 -1.84 -15.22
N ALA A 52 -4.02 -0.56 -14.91
CA ALA A 52 -4.13 -0.04 -13.55
C ALA A 52 -5.55 -0.21 -12.97
N ARG A 53 -6.59 0.01 -13.79
CA ARG A 53 -7.99 -0.16 -13.38
C ARG A 53 -8.37 -1.63 -13.21
N GLN A 54 -7.93 -2.50 -14.10
CA GLN A 54 -8.15 -3.94 -13.97
C GLN A 54 -7.49 -4.47 -12.71
N GLU A 55 -6.25 -4.08 -12.43
CA GLU A 55 -5.58 -4.48 -11.20
C GLU A 55 -6.28 -3.90 -9.97
N LEU A 56 -6.72 -2.63 -10.00
CA LEU A 56 -7.51 -2.04 -8.92
C LEU A 56 -8.74 -2.88 -8.61
N GLN A 57 -9.53 -3.22 -9.63
CA GLN A 57 -10.72 -4.06 -9.47
C GLN A 57 -10.36 -5.46 -8.97
N LYS A 58 -9.29 -6.06 -9.49
CA LYS A 58 -8.81 -7.37 -9.08
C LYS A 58 -8.37 -7.37 -7.61
N GLN A 59 -7.69 -6.31 -7.15
CA GLN A 59 -7.33 -6.15 -5.75
C GLN A 59 -8.58 -5.94 -4.89
N ALA A 60 -9.50 -5.08 -5.33
CA ALA A 60 -10.76 -4.86 -4.63
C ALA A 60 -11.55 -6.16 -4.46
N GLN A 61 -11.73 -6.94 -5.52
CA GLN A 61 -12.39 -8.26 -5.48
C GLN A 61 -11.68 -9.23 -4.52
N GLN A 62 -10.35 -9.24 -4.51
CA GLN A 62 -9.59 -10.04 -3.54
C GLN A 62 -9.81 -9.57 -2.11
N LYS A 63 -9.98 -8.26 -1.87
CA LYS A 63 -10.27 -7.71 -0.54
C LYS A 63 -11.71 -7.98 -0.10
N TYR A 64 -12.68 -7.89 -1.00
CA TYR A 64 -14.06 -8.33 -0.75
C TYR A 64 -14.10 -9.81 -0.34
N LYS A 65 -13.38 -10.67 -1.06
CA LYS A 65 -13.24 -12.09 -0.68
C LYS A 65 -12.57 -12.30 0.68
N LYS A 66 -11.74 -11.35 1.13
CA LYS A 66 -11.12 -11.33 2.47
C LYS A 66 -12.07 -10.82 3.57
N GLY A 67 -13.33 -10.52 3.26
CA GLY A 67 -14.31 -10.02 4.21
C GLY A 67 -14.21 -8.51 4.47
N TYR A 68 -13.50 -7.77 3.60
CA TYR A 68 -13.66 -6.33 3.61
C TYR A 68 -15.02 -5.99 3.00
N VAL A 69 -15.76 -5.11 3.64
CA VAL A 69 -17.03 -4.55 3.17
C VAL A 69 -16.81 -3.18 2.55
N ASP A 70 -17.70 -2.74 1.68
CA ASP A 70 -17.73 -1.36 1.21
C ASP A 70 -17.78 -0.39 2.41
N GLY A 71 -16.82 0.52 2.44
CA GLY A 71 -16.82 1.64 3.38
C GLY A 71 -17.55 2.81 2.75
N ASP A 72 -18.33 3.54 3.55
CA ASP A 72 -19.07 4.73 3.17
C ASP A 72 -18.15 5.71 2.39
N GLY A 73 -18.23 5.68 1.04
CA GLY A 73 -17.33 6.44 0.18
C GLY A 73 -16.98 5.86 -1.21
N GLY A 74 -17.83 5.05 -1.84
CA GLY A 74 -17.70 4.69 -3.27
C GLY A 74 -18.91 3.89 -3.76
N PRO A 75 -19.41 4.11 -5.00
CA PRO A 75 -20.83 3.95 -5.35
C PRO A 75 -21.29 2.48 -5.32
N SER A 76 -22.35 2.26 -4.55
CA SER A 76 -23.22 1.11 -4.68
C SER A 76 -24.00 1.22 -5.99
N GLU A 77 -23.87 0.25 -6.89
CA GLU A 77 -25.07 -0.35 -7.49
C GLU A 77 -24.79 -1.72 -8.12
N THR A 78 -25.49 -2.71 -7.55
CA THR A 78 -26.03 -3.92 -8.20
C THR A 78 -25.11 -5.12 -8.45
N ALA A 79 -25.19 -6.14 -7.56
CA ALA A 79 -25.89 -7.41 -7.83
C ALA A 79 -25.46 -8.57 -6.90
N VAL A 80 -26.30 -8.84 -5.89
CA VAL A 80 -26.77 -10.15 -5.38
C VAL A 80 -25.82 -11.38 -5.23
N SER A 81 -25.55 -11.71 -3.95
CA SER A 81 -25.75 -13.04 -3.27
C SER A 81 -24.77 -14.25 -3.47
N PRO A 82 -24.68 -15.17 -2.48
CA PRO A 82 -23.42 -15.78 -1.97
C PRO A 82 -23.19 -17.26 -2.38
N PRO A 83 -22.04 -17.90 -2.04
CA PRO A 83 -21.88 -18.55 -0.73
C PRO A 83 -20.48 -18.41 -0.06
N SER A 84 -20.52 -18.47 1.27
CA SER A 84 -19.44 -18.84 2.21
C SER A 84 -19.15 -20.36 2.10
N PRO A 85 -18.16 -20.95 2.81
CA PRO A 85 -16.85 -20.50 3.28
C PRO A 85 -15.72 -21.24 2.52
N GLU A 86 -14.46 -20.82 2.67
CA GLU A 86 -13.38 -21.72 3.11
C GLU A 86 -12.03 -21.01 3.11
N SER A 87 -11.52 -20.89 4.32
CA SER A 87 -10.17 -20.57 4.72
C SER A 87 -9.11 -21.26 3.86
N THR A 88 -8.17 -20.49 3.34
CA THR A 88 -6.75 -20.89 3.41
C THR A 88 -5.89 -19.68 3.69
N SER A 89 -5.47 -19.62 4.95
CA SER A 89 -4.33 -18.87 5.42
C SER A 89 -3.08 -19.35 4.69
N THR A 90 -2.45 -18.51 3.87
CA THR A 90 -1.05 -18.77 3.50
C THR A 90 -0.15 -17.88 4.34
N THR A 91 0.33 -18.52 5.41
CA THR A 91 1.58 -18.33 6.14
C THR A 91 2.56 -17.34 5.51
N PRO A 92 3.03 -16.29 6.22
CA PRO A 92 4.19 -15.53 5.77
C PRO A 92 5.41 -16.45 5.78
N ALA A 93 5.96 -16.70 4.59
CA ALA A 93 7.19 -17.43 4.40
C ALA A 93 8.33 -16.79 5.22
N ALA A 94 9.18 -17.61 5.82
CA ALA A 94 10.33 -17.24 6.66
C ALA A 94 11.44 -16.44 5.93
N SER A 95 11.14 -15.86 4.76
CA SER A 95 12.06 -15.13 3.87
C SER A 95 11.72 -13.64 3.77
N GLN A 96 10.80 -13.13 4.60
CA GLN A 96 10.42 -11.73 4.65
C GLN A 96 10.31 -11.22 6.09
N CYS A 97 10.96 -10.10 6.40
CA CYS A 97 10.95 -9.46 7.70
C CYS A 97 10.75 -7.95 7.56
N THR A 98 10.11 -7.34 8.56
CA THR A 98 9.94 -5.87 8.64
C THR A 98 10.64 -5.35 9.89
N LEU A 99 11.53 -4.40 9.69
CA LEU A 99 12.26 -3.69 10.74
C LEU A 99 11.71 -2.27 10.83
N VAL A 100 11.45 -1.78 12.04
CA VAL A 100 10.96 -0.42 12.26
C VAL A 100 11.89 0.27 13.25
N LEU A 101 12.41 1.44 12.85
CA LEU A 101 13.25 2.29 13.68
C LEU A 101 12.58 3.66 13.84
N THR A 102 12.42 4.10 15.08
CA THR A 102 11.85 5.41 15.41
C THR A 102 12.92 6.30 16.03
N LEU A 103 13.21 7.42 15.37
CA LEU A 103 14.24 8.39 15.76
C LEU A 103 13.57 9.76 15.94
N GLY A 104 13.19 10.09 17.17
CA GLY A 104 12.40 11.29 17.44
C GLY A 104 11.07 11.27 16.68
N GLU A 105 10.83 12.28 15.84
CA GLU A 105 9.64 12.42 14.99
C GLU A 105 9.74 11.66 13.66
N ARG A 106 10.89 11.03 13.38
CA ARG A 106 11.11 10.28 12.15
C ARG A 106 10.86 8.79 12.38
N ARG A 107 10.24 8.14 11.40
CA ARG A 107 10.02 6.69 11.42
C ARG A 107 10.56 6.09 10.13
N LEU A 108 11.54 5.20 10.26
CA LEU A 108 12.06 4.38 9.19
C LEU A 108 11.41 3.01 9.25
N GLU A 109 10.74 2.60 8.18
CA GLU A 109 10.24 1.25 7.97
C GLU A 109 11.09 0.58 6.88
N LEU A 110 11.77 -0.51 7.22
CA LEU A 110 12.59 -1.29 6.31
C LEU A 110 11.99 -2.69 6.15
N ARG A 111 11.49 -2.98 4.95
CA ARG A 111 11.03 -4.31 4.55
C ARG A 111 12.15 -5.02 3.79
N LEU A 112 12.48 -6.21 4.25
CA LEU A 112 13.47 -7.09 3.66
C LEU A 112 12.75 -8.35 3.19
N SER A 113 12.97 -8.75 1.94
CA SER A 113 12.54 -10.05 1.43
C SER A 113 13.61 -10.65 0.53
N VAL A 114 13.80 -11.96 0.61
CA VAL A 114 14.75 -12.69 -0.23
C VAL A 114 13.99 -13.55 -1.24
N GLU A 115 14.34 -13.39 -2.51
CA GLU A 115 13.83 -14.21 -3.62
C GLU A 115 15.01 -14.68 -4.48
N GLY A 116 15.27 -16.00 -4.48
CA GLY A 116 16.41 -16.57 -5.19
C GLY A 116 17.75 -15.98 -4.72
N ASN A 117 18.45 -15.29 -5.62
CA ASN A 117 19.72 -14.59 -5.34
C ASN A 117 19.55 -13.06 -5.21
N ALA A 118 18.30 -12.59 -5.13
CA ALA A 118 17.97 -11.17 -4.98
C ALA A 118 17.49 -10.88 -3.54
N LEU A 119 18.14 -9.93 -2.89
CA LEU A 119 17.64 -9.31 -1.67
C LEU A 119 16.84 -8.08 -2.08
N HIS A 120 15.53 -8.11 -1.83
CA HIS A 120 14.65 -6.97 -2.01
C HIS A 120 14.65 -6.15 -0.73
N THR A 121 15.12 -4.91 -0.85
CA THR A 121 15.12 -3.91 0.20
C THR A 121 14.10 -2.83 -0.15
N HIS A 122 13.14 -2.60 0.76
CA HIS A 122 12.17 -1.52 0.62
C HIS A 122 12.19 -0.65 1.88
N GLY A 123 12.79 0.52 1.78
CA GLY A 123 12.83 1.51 2.86
C GLY A 123 11.82 2.62 2.64
N VAL A 124 11.04 2.94 3.67
CA VAL A 124 10.15 4.11 3.71
C VAL A 124 10.52 4.94 4.93
N GLU A 125 10.92 6.18 4.69
CA GLU A 125 11.17 7.17 5.74
C GLU A 125 9.99 8.12 5.85
N HIS A 126 9.35 8.12 7.02
CA HIS A 126 8.30 9.04 7.37
C HIS A 126 8.90 10.26 8.08
N TYR A 127 8.58 11.41 7.52
CA TYR A 127 8.93 12.75 8.02
C TYR A 127 7.68 13.43 8.60
N PRO A 128 7.85 14.43 9.47
CA PRO A 128 6.72 15.14 10.08
C PRO A 128 5.83 15.83 9.04
N ASP A 129 6.42 16.36 7.97
CA ASP A 129 5.72 17.13 6.93
C ASP A 129 6.25 16.83 5.52
N ALA A 130 5.45 17.18 4.50
CA ALA A 130 5.82 16.99 3.09
C ALA A 130 7.10 17.74 2.71
N SER A 131 7.26 18.99 3.17
CA SER A 131 8.46 19.79 2.88
C SER A 131 9.73 19.16 3.43
N ALA A 132 9.66 18.55 4.63
CA ALA A 132 10.79 17.82 5.21
C ALA A 132 11.12 16.55 4.41
N ALA A 133 10.11 15.84 3.89
CA ALA A 133 10.31 14.68 3.02
C ALA A 133 10.93 15.06 1.67
N GLU A 134 10.50 16.17 1.06
CA GLU A 134 11.06 16.68 -0.20
C GLU A 134 12.51 17.13 -0.05
N ALA A 135 12.82 17.85 1.03
CA ALA A 135 14.19 18.25 1.34
C ALA A 135 15.10 17.04 1.54
N ALA A 136 14.63 16.02 2.25
CA ALA A 136 15.34 14.76 2.43
C ALA A 136 15.56 14.02 1.10
N PHE A 137 14.53 13.94 0.24
CA PHE A 137 14.66 13.35 -1.09
C PHE A 137 15.74 14.06 -1.92
N ALA A 138 15.73 15.39 -1.96
CA ALA A 138 16.74 16.17 -2.68
C ALA A 138 18.15 15.91 -2.14
N GLN A 139 18.31 15.86 -0.82
CA GLN A 139 19.59 15.58 -0.17
C GLN A 139 20.09 14.16 -0.47
N VAL A 140 19.24 13.14 -0.33
CA VAL A 140 19.60 11.73 -0.60
C VAL A 140 19.96 11.56 -2.07
N ARG A 141 19.18 12.14 -2.98
CA ARG A 141 19.48 12.09 -4.42
C ARG A 141 20.84 12.72 -4.71
N ALA A 142 21.09 13.92 -4.21
CA ALA A 142 22.37 14.61 -4.43
C ALA A 142 23.56 13.82 -3.89
N ALA A 143 23.42 13.20 -2.71
CA ALA A 143 24.46 12.35 -2.13
C ALA A 143 24.76 11.12 -3.01
N LEU A 144 23.72 10.41 -3.44
CA LEU A 144 23.87 9.25 -4.33
C LEU A 144 24.45 9.63 -5.70
N GLU A 145 24.03 10.77 -6.26
CA GLU A 145 24.57 11.28 -7.53
C GLU A 145 26.07 11.61 -7.42
N ALA A 146 26.50 12.15 -6.27
CA ALA A 146 27.91 12.42 -5.95
C ALA A 146 28.74 11.13 -5.82
N GLU A 147 28.14 10.03 -5.36
CA GLU A 147 28.75 8.70 -5.32
C GLU A 147 28.73 7.98 -6.68
N GLY A 148 28.21 8.63 -7.73
CA GLY A 148 28.22 8.10 -9.09
C GLY A 148 26.97 7.29 -9.46
N TYR A 149 25.98 7.18 -8.56
CA TYR A 149 24.67 6.67 -8.95
C TYR A 149 24.01 7.63 -9.94
N ARG A 150 23.22 7.08 -10.87
CA ARG A 150 22.52 7.86 -11.89
C ARG A 150 21.04 7.51 -11.85
N PRO A 151 20.14 8.51 -11.85
CA PRO A 151 18.72 8.24 -12.04
C PRO A 151 18.54 7.59 -13.42
N GLN A 152 17.80 6.49 -13.45
CA GLN A 152 17.37 5.81 -14.67
C GLN A 152 16.02 6.36 -15.11
#